data_AF-A0A9X2BHZ1-F1
#
_entry.id   AF-A0A9X2BHZ1-F1
#
_cell.length_a   1.000
_cell.length_b   1.000
_cell.length_c   1.000
_cell.angle_alpha   90.00
_cell.angle_beta   90.00
_cell.angle_gamma   90.00
#
_symmetry.space_group_name_H-M   'P 1'
#
loop_
_entity.id
_entity.type
_entity.pdbx_description
1 polymer ?
#
loop_
_entity_poly.entity_id
_entity_poly.type
_entity_poly.pdbx_seq_one_letter_code
_entity_poly.pdbx_strand_id
1 'polypeptide(L)'
;MTDKLKNVLFRDFGTHAVKKLEISEARIVLVVAPWTDLTDEVSAVFQDITLSYVEAQLDSTDEELDLTFPWDIIRLDSTSKDKNRWHFGLCCSDIIIGFDASWPHVKFSSD
;
A
#
# COMPACT_ATOMS: atom_id res chain seq x y z
N MET A 1 -5.57 -14.51 9.41
CA MET A 1 -4.11 -14.57 9.22
C MET A 1 -3.82 -13.58 8.10
N THR A 2 -3.93 -12.28 8.40
CA THR A 2 -4.23 -11.22 7.42
C THR A 2 -3.18 -10.08 7.45
N ASP A 3 -2.36 -10.01 8.50
CA ASP A 3 -1.51 -8.85 8.82
C ASP A 3 -0.03 -9.00 8.44
N LYS A 4 0.35 -10.01 7.64
CA LYS A 4 1.77 -10.29 7.36
C LYS A 4 2.47 -9.11 6.68
N LEU A 5 1.84 -8.48 5.68
CA LEU A 5 2.45 -7.37 4.96
C LEU A 5 2.54 -6.13 5.85
N LYS A 6 1.45 -5.82 6.57
CA LYS A 6 1.37 -4.70 7.50
C LYS A 6 2.52 -4.73 8.52
N ASN A 7 2.77 -5.88 9.14
CA ASN A 7 3.82 -6.03 10.14
C ASN A 7 5.22 -5.81 9.54
N VAL A 8 5.46 -6.29 8.32
CA VAL A 8 6.74 -6.10 7.62
C VAL A 8 6.98 -4.63 7.28
N LEU A 9 5.94 -3.93 6.84
CA LEU A 9 6.06 -2.54 6.41
C LEU A 9 6.08 -1.56 7.58
N PHE A 10 5.34 -1.85 8.65
CA PHE A 10 5.15 -0.89 9.75
C PHE A 10 6.14 -1.06 10.90
N ARG A 11 6.86 -2.20 10.98
CA ARG A 11 8.01 -2.41 11.89
C ARG A 11 7.77 -1.96 13.35
N ASP A 12 6.57 -2.20 13.87
CA ASP A 12 6.09 -1.77 15.20
C ASP A 12 6.01 -0.24 15.45
N PHE A 13 6.27 0.59 14.44
CA PHE A 13 5.93 2.01 14.50
C PHE A 13 4.39 2.17 14.43
N GLY A 14 3.90 3.30 14.95
CA GLY A 14 2.48 3.61 15.02
C GLY A 14 1.83 3.85 13.66
N THR A 15 1.19 5.00 13.47
CA THR A 15 0.50 5.32 12.22
C THR A 15 1.51 5.61 11.11
N HIS A 16 1.29 4.99 9.94
CA HIS A 16 2.10 5.20 8.74
C HIS A 16 1.29 5.90 7.67
N ALA A 17 2.01 6.58 6.78
CA ALA A 17 1.47 7.22 5.61
C ALA A 17 2.04 6.59 4.34
N VAL A 18 1.25 6.57 3.26
CA VAL A 18 1.76 6.33 1.90
C VAL A 18 2.43 7.61 1.42
N LYS A 19 3.74 7.56 1.19
CA LYS A 19 4.48 8.69 0.61
C LYS A 19 4.54 8.67 -0.91
N LYS A 20 4.41 7.47 -1.49
CA LYS A 20 4.50 7.28 -2.92
C LYS A 20 3.80 5.99 -3.32
N LEU A 21 3.07 6.08 -4.42
CA LEU A 21 2.47 4.93 -5.10
C LEU A 21 2.73 5.07 -6.60
N GLU A 22 3.40 4.09 -7.18
CA GLU A 22 3.52 3.94 -8.64
C GLU A 22 2.78 2.68 -9.07
N ILE A 23 1.93 2.80 -10.09
CA ILE A 23 1.22 1.67 -10.69
C ILE A 23 1.61 1.60 -12.17
N SER A 24 1.91 0.38 -12.62
CA SER A 24 2.14 0.05 -14.03
C SER A 24 1.58 -1.34 -14.32
N GLU A 25 1.54 -1.73 -15.60
CA GLU A 25 1.06 -3.06 -15.99
C GLU A 25 1.87 -4.22 -15.38
N ALA A 26 3.16 -4.02 -15.10
CA ALA A 26 4.06 -5.08 -14.64
C ALA A 26 4.41 -5.01 -13.14
N ARG A 27 4.28 -3.83 -12.52
CA ARG A 27 4.72 -3.59 -11.13
C ARG A 27 3.89 -2.53 -10.41
N ILE A 28 3.81 -2.69 -9.10
CA ILE A 28 3.37 -1.66 -8.16
C ILE A 28 4.52 -1.37 -7.20
N VAL A 29 4.80 -0.08 -6.96
CA VAL A 29 5.75 0.37 -5.95
C VAL A 29 4.98 1.16 -4.91
N LEU A 30 5.01 0.67 -3.67
CA LEU A 30 4.41 1.34 -2.51
C LEU A 30 5.52 1.78 -1.58
N VAL A 31 5.59 3.07 -1.27
CA VAL A 31 6.50 3.60 -0.25
C VAL A 31 5.68 4.11 0.91
N VAL A 32 5.98 3.59 2.10
CA VAL A 32 5.36 4.02 3.36
C VAL A 32 6.42 4.59 4.30
N ALA A 33 6.02 5.48 5.19
CA ALA A 33 6.85 5.98 6.27
C ALA A 33 6.00 6.24 7.52
N PRO A 34 6.57 6.18 8.74
CA PRO A 34 5.87 6.61 9.94
C PRO A 34 5.49 8.10 9.84
N TRP A 35 4.30 8.48 10.32
CA TRP A 35 3.91 9.90 10.38
C TRP A 35 4.84 10.74 11.27
N THR A 36 5.47 10.11 12.26
CA THR A 36 6.42 10.75 13.17
C THR A 36 7.76 11.06 12.51
N ASP A 37 8.11 10.35 11.44
CA ASP A 37 9.35 10.54 10.68
C ASP A 37 9.16 10.09 9.22
N LEU A 38 8.81 11.04 8.36
CA LEU A 38 8.62 10.79 6.93
C LEU A 38 9.93 10.51 6.19
N THR A 39 11.09 10.55 6.84
CA THR A 39 12.38 10.18 6.23
C THR A 39 12.71 8.69 6.39
N ASP A 40 12.12 8.00 7.37
CA ASP A 40 12.27 6.55 7.54
C ASP A 40 11.33 5.79 6.59
N GLU A 41 11.75 5.72 5.33
CA GLU A 41 10.97 5.10 4.27
C GLU A 41 11.16 3.58 4.20
N VAL A 42 10.05 2.91 3.88
CA VAL A 42 9.97 1.49 3.54
C VAL A 42 9.35 1.37 2.15
N SER A 43 10.08 0.76 1.22
CA SER A 43 9.61 0.52 -0.14
C SER A 43 9.23 -0.94 -0.34
N ALA A 44 8.01 -1.21 -0.77
CA ALA A 44 7.54 -2.51 -1.22
C ALA A 44 7.37 -2.50 -2.74
N VAL A 45 8.10 -3.38 -3.43
CA VAL A 45 8.02 -3.56 -4.88
C VAL A 45 7.32 -4.88 -5.18
N PHE A 46 6.14 -4.78 -5.77
CA PHE A 46 5.33 -5.90 -6.22
C PHE A 46 5.56 -6.12 -7.71
N GLN A 47 5.63 -7.38 -8.13
CA GLN A 47 5.81 -7.81 -9.53
C GLN A 47 4.73 -8.81 -9.92
N ASP A 48 4.60 -9.05 -11.23
CA ASP A 48 3.61 -9.96 -11.82
C ASP A 48 2.17 -9.59 -11.43
N ILE A 49 1.88 -8.29 -11.56
CA ILE A 49 0.64 -7.70 -11.07
C ILE A 49 -0.56 -8.13 -11.93
N THR A 50 -1.69 -8.36 -11.28
CA THR A 50 -3.00 -8.28 -11.93
C THR A 50 -3.88 -7.38 -11.10
N LEU A 51 -4.12 -6.17 -11.60
CA LEU A 51 -4.97 -5.17 -10.95
C LEU A 51 -6.41 -5.68 -10.95
N SER A 52 -7.03 -5.72 -9.77
CA SER A 52 -8.42 -6.17 -9.60
C SER A 52 -9.38 -4.98 -9.61
N TYR A 53 -9.04 -3.92 -8.86
CA TYR A 53 -9.82 -2.69 -8.80
C TYR A 53 -8.96 -1.51 -8.34
N VAL A 54 -9.34 -0.32 -8.81
CA VAL A 54 -8.90 0.97 -8.29
C VAL A 54 -10.15 1.82 -8.17
N GLU A 55 -10.45 2.23 -6.95
CA GLU A 55 -11.63 3.02 -6.63
C GLU A 55 -11.16 4.33 -6.01
N ALA A 56 -11.58 5.44 -6.61
CA ALA A 56 -11.49 6.74 -5.98
C ALA A 56 -12.77 6.90 -5.15
N GLN A 57 -12.63 6.94 -3.83
CA GLN A 57 -13.77 6.97 -2.93
C GLN A 57 -14.28 8.40 -2.79
N LEU A 58 -15.22 8.78 -3.65
CA LEU A 58 -16.05 9.97 -3.42
C LEU A 58 -16.88 9.71 -2.17
N ASP A 59 -16.65 10.50 -1.13
CA ASP A 59 -17.54 10.52 0.01
C ASP A 59 -18.94 11.03 -0.44
N SER A 60 -19.96 10.82 0.38
CA SER A 60 -21.35 11.20 0.06
C SER A 60 -21.60 12.71 -0.10
N THR A 61 -20.59 13.56 0.11
CA THR A 61 -20.66 15.02 0.10
C THR A 61 -20.15 15.65 -1.20
N ASP A 62 -19.67 14.85 -2.16
CA ASP A 62 -19.21 15.33 -3.48
C ASP A 62 -18.00 16.31 -3.34
N GLU A 63 -17.23 16.18 -2.26
CA GLU A 63 -16.01 16.94 -2.02
C GLU A 63 -14.88 16.52 -2.99
N GLU A 64 -14.02 17.49 -3.35
CA GLU A 64 -12.85 17.23 -4.20
C GLU A 64 -11.88 16.29 -3.47
N LEU A 65 -11.48 15.20 -4.15
CA LEU A 65 -10.51 14.24 -3.61
C LEU A 65 -9.11 14.87 -3.52
N ASP A 66 -8.47 14.78 -2.36
CA ASP A 66 -7.06 15.17 -2.21
C ASP A 66 -6.13 13.99 -2.52
N LEU A 67 -5.61 13.99 -3.75
CA LEU A 67 -4.66 12.97 -4.21
C LEU A 67 -3.19 13.36 -3.94
N THR A 68 -2.94 14.35 -3.09
CA THR A 68 -1.59 14.77 -2.71
C THR A 68 -1.03 13.87 -1.63
N PHE A 69 0.17 13.31 -1.85
CA PHE A 69 0.87 12.56 -0.80
C PHE A 69 1.36 13.49 0.32
N PRO A 70 1.46 12.99 1.57
CA PRO A 70 1.25 11.60 1.98
C PRO A 70 -0.20 11.26 2.36
N TRP A 71 -0.62 10.02 2.11
CA TRP A 71 -1.98 9.54 2.43
C TRP A 71 -2.02 8.71 3.71
N ASP A 72 -3.10 8.84 4.48
CA ASP A 72 -3.38 7.94 5.59
C ASP A 72 -3.70 6.52 5.11
N ILE A 73 -3.15 5.53 5.81
CA ILE A 73 -3.46 4.12 5.59
C ILE A 73 -4.53 3.69 6.59
N ILE A 74 -5.77 3.56 6.12
CA ILE A 74 -6.89 3.04 6.92
C ILE A 74 -6.75 1.53 7.07
N ARG A 75 -6.42 0.84 5.98
CA ARG A 75 -6.26 -0.62 5.96
C ARG A 75 -5.22 -1.07 4.94
N LEU A 76 -4.41 -2.05 5.33
CA LEU A 76 -3.49 -2.73 4.42
C LEU A 76 -3.52 -4.23 4.73
N ASP A 77 -4.11 -4.99 3.81
CA ASP A 77 -4.35 -6.42 3.98
C ASP A 77 -3.57 -7.24 2.96
N SER A 78 -3.24 -8.47 3.35
CA SER A 78 -2.65 -9.47 2.47
C SER A 78 -3.31 -10.83 2.70
N THR A 79 -3.78 -11.46 1.63
CA THR A 79 -4.41 -12.78 1.68
C THR A 79 -3.79 -13.71 0.63
N SER A 80 -3.31 -14.88 1.06
CA SER A 80 -2.75 -15.89 0.14
C SER A 80 -3.87 -16.43 -0.75
N LYS A 81 -3.68 -16.42 -2.08
CA LYS A 81 -4.57 -17.09 -3.04
C LYS A 81 -4.08 -18.50 -3.34
N ASP A 82 -2.78 -18.64 -3.57
CA ASP A 82 -2.10 -19.92 -3.77
C ASP A 82 -0.68 -19.89 -3.17
N LYS A 83 0.21 -20.81 -3.56
CA LYS A 83 1.57 -20.94 -3.02
C LYS A 83 2.44 -19.71 -3.27
N ASN A 84 2.28 -19.04 -4.40
CA ASN A 84 3.17 -17.95 -4.83
C ASN A 84 2.42 -16.63 -5.05
N ARG A 85 1.09 -16.66 -5.03
CA ARG A 85 0.25 -15.51 -5.35
C ARG A 85 -0.58 -15.06 -4.16
N TRP A 86 -0.64 -13.74 -4.00
CA TRP A 86 -1.31 -13.06 -2.91
C TRP A 86 -2.24 -11.99 -3.48
N HIS A 87 -3.37 -11.80 -2.81
CA HIS A 87 -4.22 -10.64 -2.99
C HIS A 87 -3.84 -9.58 -1.96
N PHE A 88 -3.65 -8.35 -2.41
CA PHE A 88 -3.32 -7.20 -1.60
C PHE A 88 -4.43 -6.16 -1.72
N GLY A 89 -4.81 -5.59 -0.58
CA GLY A 89 -5.78 -4.50 -0.50
C GLY A 89 -5.17 -3.33 0.25
N LEU A 90 -5.05 -2.18 -0.40
CA LEU A 90 -4.68 -0.90 0.20
C LEU A 90 -5.92 -0.01 0.24
N CYS A 91 -6.30 0.43 1.43
CA CYS A 91 -7.40 1.36 1.67
C CYS A 91 -6.82 2.62 2.31
N CYS A 92 -6.86 3.72 1.57
CA CYS A 92 -6.55 5.06 2.03
C CYS A 92 -7.85 5.89 2.10
N SER A 93 -7.78 7.12 2.60
CA SER A 93 -8.95 8.00 2.73
C SER A 93 -9.72 8.17 1.41
N ASP A 94 -9.00 8.47 0.32
CA ASP A 94 -9.62 8.83 -0.97
C ASP A 94 -9.47 7.77 -2.05
N ILE A 95 -8.62 6.75 -1.82
CA ILE A 95 -8.30 5.72 -2.81
C ILE A 95 -8.25 4.33 -2.17
N ILE A 96 -8.88 3.38 -2.84
CA ILE A 96 -8.80 1.94 -2.55
C ILE A 96 -8.23 1.21 -3.75
N ILE A 97 -7.26 0.32 -3.52
CA ILE A 97 -6.59 -0.44 -4.56
C ILE A 97 -6.56 -1.91 -4.16
N GLY A 98 -7.03 -2.77 -5.06
CA GLY A 98 -6.94 -4.21 -4.93
C GLY A 98 -6.19 -4.81 -6.10
N PHE A 99 -5.22 -5.67 -5.80
CA PHE A 99 -4.42 -6.34 -6.84
C PHE A 99 -3.90 -7.69 -6.37
N ASP A 100 -3.61 -8.55 -7.34
CA ASP A 100 -2.88 -9.78 -7.10
C ASP A 100 -1.42 -9.60 -7.52
N ALA A 101 -0.50 -10.18 -6.75
CA ALA A 101 0.91 -10.19 -7.07
C ALA A 101 1.66 -11.34 -6.36
N SER A 102 2.92 -11.53 -6.71
CA SER A 102 3.87 -12.23 -5.86
C SER A 102 4.13 -11.43 -4.57
N TRP A 103 4.64 -12.09 -3.52
CA TRP A 103 5.04 -11.37 -2.29
C TRP A 103 6.09 -10.29 -2.63
N PRO A 104 5.97 -9.06 -2.10
CA PRO A 104 6.84 -7.97 -2.51
C PRO A 104 8.28 -8.13 -2.04
N HIS A 105 9.20 -7.54 -2.81
CA HIS A 105 10.54 -7.24 -2.33
C HIS A 105 10.49 -5.94 -1.51
N VAL A 106 10.93 -6.01 -0.25
CA VAL A 106 10.90 -4.87 0.68
C VAL A 106 12.31 -4.31 0.86
N LYS A 107 12.46 -2.98 0.75
CA LYS A 107 13.70 -2.24 0.96
C LYS A 107 13.51 -1.15 2.01
N PHE A 108 14.56 -0.92 2.79
CA PHE A 108 14.61 -0.01 3.92
C PHE A 108 15.53 1.14 3.48
N SER A 109 15.12 2.40 3.67
CA SER A 109 15.96 3.56 3.29
C SER A 109 17.22 3.70 4.16
N SER A 110 17.32 2.94 5.25
CA SER A 110 18.37 2.98 6.26
C SER A 110 19.62 2.12 5.95
N ASP A 111 19.86 1.72 4.69
CA ASP A 111 21.09 1.05 4.25
C ASP A 111 22.00 1.96 3.41
#